data_AF-A0A101JBZ0-F1
#
_entry.id   AF-A0A101JBZ0-F1
#
_cell.length_a   1.000
_cell.length_b   1.000
_cell.length_c   1.000
_cell.angle_alpha   90.00
_cell.angle_beta   90.00
_cell.angle_gamma   90.00
#
_symmetry.space_group_name_H-M   'P 1'
#
loop_
_entity.id
_entity.type
_entity.pdbx_description
1 polymer ?
#
loop_
_entity_poly.entity_id
_entity_poly.type
_entity_poly.pdbx_seq_one_letter_code
_entity_poly.pdbx_strand_id
1 'polypeptide(L)'
;MHEQPRHPASWWAQFPEHSERFDAAFLTEGLGDLITVRIPAPLLRREAELALEIMVRHLNKPASEELAHRARDGADRLATTVGRLQERAGDALALAEAHALVHLLSGRFGEAAAAAESFTATHGILRVFVGALRIASFDNDLAVKMLAAGQEPAAALRSGMILGKYSWWPSWLLKIVGERAMAGILDDATVAAMDTCAYAELSPAQARIARRLLSGEETLIDASATRLEGLGESDAAEKLRRGDLTTVALAARLILA
;
A
#
# COMPACT_ATOMS: atom_id res chain seq x y z
N MET A 1 22.69 -15.40 -6.72
CA MET A 1 22.65 -14.87 -5.35
C MET A 1 21.17 -14.82 -4.98
N HIS A 2 20.66 -15.80 -4.23
CA HIS A 2 19.25 -15.79 -3.85
C HIS A 2 19.08 -14.77 -2.72
N GLU A 3 18.40 -13.66 -3.01
CA GLU A 3 17.94 -12.75 -1.96
C GLU A 3 16.99 -13.55 -1.05
N GLN A 4 17.29 -13.59 0.24
CA GLN A 4 16.39 -14.21 1.20
C GLN A 4 15.01 -13.52 1.15
N PRO A 5 13.91 -14.27 1.30
CA PRO A 5 12.58 -13.68 1.43
C PRO A 5 12.62 -12.62 2.53
N ARG A 6 12.19 -11.41 2.18
CA ARG A 6 12.28 -10.27 3.10
C ARG A 6 11.14 -10.31 4.11
N HIS A 7 9.98 -10.81 3.69
CA HIS A 7 8.77 -10.88 4.51
C HIS A 7 8.30 -12.33 4.66
N PRO A 8 8.04 -12.80 5.91
CA PRO A 8 7.52 -14.14 6.14
C PRO A 8 6.06 -14.27 5.67
N ALA A 9 5.59 -15.50 5.45
CA ALA A 9 4.20 -15.77 5.04
C ALA A 9 3.16 -15.16 6.00
N SER A 10 3.45 -15.14 7.31
CA SER A 10 2.61 -14.54 8.33
C SER A 10 2.47 -13.02 8.20
N TRP A 11 3.45 -12.35 7.58
CA TRP A 11 3.38 -10.91 7.31
C TRP A 11 2.40 -10.61 6.18
N TRP A 12 2.47 -11.39 5.09
CA TRP A 12 1.54 -11.29 3.96
C TRP A 12 0.11 -11.70 4.32
N ALA A 13 -0.05 -12.65 5.24
CA ALA A 13 -1.35 -13.12 5.68
C ALA A 13 -2.19 -12.07 6.43
N GLN A 14 -1.59 -10.95 6.87
CA GLN A 14 -2.31 -9.86 7.56
C GLN A 14 -3.22 -9.05 6.62
N PHE A 15 -2.90 -8.98 5.32
CA PHE A 15 -3.62 -8.09 4.39
C PHE A 15 -5.12 -8.42 4.26
N PRO A 16 -5.54 -9.69 4.06
CA PRO A 16 -6.95 -10.05 4.05
C PRO A 16 -7.70 -9.65 5.33
N GLU A 17 -7.03 -9.62 6.48
CA GLU A 17 -7.64 -9.27 7.77
C GLU A 17 -8.01 -7.78 7.87
N HIS A 18 -7.42 -6.94 7.02
CA HIS A 18 -7.64 -5.49 6.99
C HIS A 18 -8.72 -5.05 5.98
N SER A 19 -9.41 -5.98 5.31
CA SER A 19 -10.51 -5.65 4.40
C SER A 19 -11.65 -6.65 4.44
N GLU A 20 -12.88 -6.14 4.59
CA GLU A 20 -14.11 -6.94 4.43
C GLU A 20 -14.41 -7.33 2.98
N ARG A 21 -13.71 -6.71 2.01
CA ARG A 21 -13.96 -6.86 0.56
C ARG A 21 -12.72 -7.37 -0.18
N PHE A 22 -11.93 -8.22 0.48
CA PHE A 22 -10.73 -8.78 -0.10
C PHE A 22 -11.04 -9.53 -1.41
N ASP A 23 -10.48 -9.03 -2.51
CA ASP A 23 -10.69 -9.55 -3.86
C ASP A 23 -9.65 -10.63 -4.17
N ALA A 24 -9.98 -11.86 -3.76
CA ALA A 24 -9.12 -13.02 -4.01
C ALA A 24 -8.90 -13.27 -5.51
N ALA A 25 -9.88 -12.97 -6.37
CA ALA A 25 -9.73 -13.15 -7.82
C ALA A 25 -8.67 -12.21 -8.38
N PHE A 26 -8.73 -10.92 -8.02
CA PHE A 26 -7.74 -9.91 -8.40
C PHE A 26 -6.34 -10.26 -7.89
N LEU A 27 -6.23 -10.71 -6.63
CA LEU A 27 -4.95 -11.14 -6.08
C LEU A 27 -4.38 -12.34 -6.84
N THR A 28 -5.20 -13.37 -7.05
CA THR A 28 -4.77 -14.61 -7.73
C THR A 28 -4.34 -14.32 -9.15
N GLU A 29 -5.07 -13.50 -9.90
CA GLU A 29 -4.69 -13.07 -11.25
C GLU A 29 -3.38 -12.29 -11.23
N GLY A 30 -3.30 -11.19 -10.46
CA GLY A 30 -2.13 -10.32 -10.47
C GLY A 30 -0.84 -11.01 -9.97
N LEU A 31 -0.93 -11.82 -8.91
CA LEU A 31 0.23 -12.56 -8.39
C LEU A 31 0.56 -13.74 -9.30
N GLY A 32 -0.45 -14.38 -9.90
CA GLY A 32 -0.28 -15.45 -10.87
C GLY A 32 0.47 -14.98 -12.12
N ASP A 33 0.15 -13.80 -12.66
CA ASP A 33 0.85 -13.20 -13.81
C ASP A 33 2.33 -12.92 -13.50
N LEU A 34 2.62 -12.42 -12.29
CA LEU A 34 3.99 -12.17 -11.84
C LEU A 34 4.80 -13.48 -11.72
N ILE A 35 4.18 -14.56 -11.24
CA ILE A 35 4.84 -15.85 -11.02
C ILE A 35 4.99 -16.63 -12.35
N THR A 36 3.93 -16.75 -13.14
CA THR A 36 3.88 -17.62 -14.33
C THR A 36 4.93 -17.26 -15.37
N VAL A 37 5.17 -15.96 -15.61
CA VAL A 37 6.20 -15.48 -16.55
C VAL A 37 7.62 -15.91 -16.17
N ARG A 38 7.84 -16.24 -14.88
CA ARG A 38 9.14 -16.67 -14.35
C ARG A 38 9.37 -18.17 -14.45
N ILE A 39 8.34 -18.99 -14.67
CA ILE A 39 8.48 -20.45 -14.83
C ILE A 39 9.30 -20.74 -16.09
N PRO A 40 10.52 -21.32 -16.01
CA PRO A 40 11.41 -21.44 -17.16
C PRO A 40 10.96 -22.50 -18.17
N ALA A 41 10.35 -23.59 -17.69
CA ALA A 41 9.92 -24.71 -18.52
C ALA A 41 8.59 -24.37 -19.25
N PRO A 42 8.55 -24.27 -20.60
CA PRO A 42 7.37 -23.79 -21.33
C PRO A 42 6.13 -24.68 -21.15
N LEU A 43 6.30 -26.00 -21.09
CA LEU A 43 5.17 -26.92 -20.89
C LEU A 43 4.58 -26.79 -19.48
N LEU A 44 5.43 -26.66 -18.46
CA LEU A 44 4.98 -26.42 -17.08
C LEU A 44 4.32 -25.06 -16.95
N ARG A 45 4.88 -24.02 -17.59
CA ARG A 45 4.29 -22.68 -17.65
C ARG A 45 2.89 -22.73 -18.26
N ARG A 46 2.71 -23.44 -19.38
CA ARG A 46 1.40 -23.56 -20.02
C ARG A 46 0.38 -24.25 -19.10
N GLU A 47 0.78 -25.29 -18.39
CA GLU A 47 -0.10 -25.96 -17.44
C GLU A 47 -0.45 -25.07 -16.25
N ALA A 48 0.51 -24.30 -15.75
CA ALA A 48 0.34 -23.28 -14.73
C ALA A 48 -0.66 -22.19 -15.15
N GLU A 49 -0.53 -21.64 -16.36
CA GLU A 49 -1.46 -20.65 -16.93
C GLU A 49 -2.90 -21.19 -16.99
N LEU A 50 -3.08 -22.44 -17.43
CA LEU A 50 -4.41 -23.06 -17.52
C LEU A 50 -5.04 -23.25 -16.12
N ALA A 51 -4.25 -23.71 -15.15
CA ALA A 51 -4.72 -23.87 -13.78
C ALA A 51 -5.11 -22.51 -13.15
N LEU A 52 -4.29 -21.48 -13.40
CA LEU A 52 -4.54 -20.11 -12.98
C LEU A 52 -5.84 -19.55 -13.59
N GLU A 53 -6.02 -19.68 -14.91
CA GLU A 53 -7.21 -19.18 -15.62
C GLU A 53 -8.50 -19.80 -15.06
N ILE A 54 -8.50 -21.11 -14.82
CA ILE A 54 -9.66 -21.80 -14.25
C ILE A 54 -9.92 -21.34 -12.81
N MET A 55 -8.87 -21.18 -12.00
CA MET A 55 -9.00 -20.69 -10.62
C MET A 55 -9.58 -19.28 -10.57
N VAL A 56 -9.07 -18.34 -11.38
CA VAL A 56 -9.60 -16.97 -11.46
C VAL A 56 -11.06 -16.96 -11.88
N ARG A 57 -11.46 -17.81 -12.84
CA ARG A 57 -12.87 -17.97 -13.24
C ARG A 57 -13.74 -18.49 -12.09
N HIS A 58 -13.24 -19.43 -11.31
CA HIS A 58 -13.94 -19.94 -10.12
C HIS A 58 -14.09 -18.84 -9.06
N LEU A 59 -13.02 -18.10 -8.74
CA LEU A 59 -13.05 -17.03 -7.75
C LEU A 59 -14.02 -15.90 -8.14
N ASN A 60 -14.17 -15.62 -9.44
CA ASN A 60 -15.17 -14.69 -9.96
C ASN A 60 -16.62 -15.24 -9.93
N LYS A 61 -16.80 -16.56 -9.89
CA LYS A 61 -18.10 -17.24 -9.89
C LYS A 61 -18.14 -18.36 -8.84
N PRO A 62 -18.04 -18.02 -7.55
CA PRO A 62 -17.84 -19.01 -6.48
C PRO A 62 -19.02 -19.98 -6.32
N ALA A 63 -20.23 -19.58 -6.72
CA ALA A 63 -21.42 -20.43 -6.67
C ALA A 63 -21.45 -21.56 -7.71
N SER A 64 -20.50 -21.60 -8.66
CA SER A 64 -20.44 -22.65 -9.68
C SER A 64 -19.66 -23.86 -9.19
N GLU A 65 -20.36 -24.95 -8.87
CA GLU A 65 -19.75 -26.21 -8.44
C GLU A 65 -18.85 -26.83 -9.51
N GLU A 66 -19.23 -26.73 -10.79
CA GLU A 66 -18.43 -27.19 -11.92
C GLU A 66 -17.07 -26.49 -11.99
N LEU A 67 -17.05 -25.16 -11.84
CA LEU A 67 -15.81 -24.38 -11.81
C LEU A 67 -14.99 -24.69 -10.57
N ALA A 68 -15.63 -24.85 -9.41
CA ALA A 68 -14.95 -25.21 -8.17
C ALA A 68 -14.24 -26.58 -8.27
N HIS A 69 -14.88 -27.57 -8.91
CA HIS A 69 -14.28 -28.88 -9.17
C HIS A 69 -13.10 -28.75 -10.14
N ARG A 70 -13.29 -28.10 -11.29
CA ARG A 70 -12.22 -27.93 -12.28
C ARG A 70 -11.01 -27.16 -11.74
N ALA A 71 -11.26 -26.14 -10.92
CA ALA A 71 -10.20 -25.35 -10.30
C ALA A 71 -9.36 -26.19 -9.34
N ARG A 72 -10.01 -27.00 -8.49
CA ARG A 72 -9.33 -27.95 -7.60
C ARG A 72 -8.53 -28.99 -8.39
N ASP A 73 -9.15 -29.64 -9.38
CA ASP A 73 -8.47 -30.63 -10.21
C ASP A 73 -7.26 -30.05 -10.94
N GLY A 74 -7.39 -28.82 -11.46
CA GLY A 74 -6.30 -28.11 -12.11
C GLY A 74 -5.14 -27.82 -11.17
N ALA A 75 -5.43 -27.36 -9.94
CA ALA A 75 -4.45 -27.12 -8.90
C ALA A 75 -3.75 -28.42 -8.45
N ASP A 76 -4.53 -29.49 -8.23
CA ASP A 76 -4.02 -30.81 -7.80
C ASP A 76 -3.14 -31.45 -8.88
N ARG A 77 -3.53 -31.32 -10.15
CA ARG A 77 -2.74 -31.81 -11.28
C ARG A 77 -1.41 -31.07 -11.38
N LEU A 78 -1.43 -29.74 -11.27
CA LEU A 78 -0.20 -28.94 -11.26
C LEU A 78 0.70 -29.33 -10.08
N ALA A 79 0.16 -29.43 -8.87
CA ALA A 79 0.91 -29.83 -7.68
C ALA A 79 1.54 -31.22 -7.84
N THR A 80 0.80 -32.18 -8.40
CA THR A 80 1.29 -33.53 -8.70
C THR A 80 2.41 -33.51 -9.74
N THR A 81 2.26 -32.72 -10.80
CA THR A 81 3.28 -32.57 -11.85
C THR A 81 4.56 -31.97 -11.28
N VAL A 82 4.46 -30.89 -10.48
CA VAL A 82 5.61 -30.26 -9.82
C VAL A 82 6.30 -31.26 -8.87
N GLY A 83 5.55 -31.99 -8.05
CA GLY A 83 6.09 -33.02 -7.17
C GLY A 83 6.88 -34.11 -7.90
N ARG A 84 6.32 -34.65 -9.00
CA ARG A 84 7.00 -35.65 -9.84
C ARG A 84 8.26 -35.11 -10.51
N LEU A 85 8.26 -33.85 -10.93
CA LEU A 85 9.43 -33.21 -11.52
C LEU A 85 10.53 -33.02 -10.48
N GLN A 86 10.18 -32.60 -9.26
CA GLN A 86 11.12 -32.46 -8.15
C GLN A 86 11.79 -33.81 -7.80
N GLU A 87 11.00 -34.88 -7.71
CA GLU A 87 11.52 -36.24 -7.44
C GLU A 87 12.51 -36.72 -8.51
N ARG A 88 12.27 -36.38 -9.78
CA ARG A 88 13.08 -36.85 -10.91
C ARG A 88 14.33 -36.01 -11.16
N ALA A 89 14.23 -34.69 -10.97
CA ALA A 89 15.30 -33.76 -11.31
C ALA A 89 16.22 -33.43 -10.13
N GLY A 90 15.82 -33.75 -8.89
CA GLY A 90 16.55 -33.34 -7.69
C GLY A 90 16.72 -31.83 -7.62
N ASP A 91 17.87 -31.36 -7.13
CA ASP A 91 18.17 -29.92 -6.98
C ASP A 91 18.52 -29.20 -8.29
N ALA A 92 18.60 -29.92 -9.42
CA ALA A 92 19.04 -29.35 -10.69
C ALA A 92 17.94 -28.52 -11.40
N LEU A 93 16.67 -28.69 -11.03
CA LEU A 93 15.55 -27.98 -11.63
C LEU A 93 14.96 -26.98 -10.63
N ALA A 94 15.09 -25.69 -10.93
CA ALA A 94 14.41 -24.65 -10.17
C ALA A 94 12.89 -24.76 -10.41
N LEU A 95 12.16 -25.20 -9.38
CA LEU A 95 10.70 -25.32 -9.36
C LEU A 95 10.03 -24.35 -8.36
N ALA A 96 10.80 -23.41 -7.80
CA ALA A 96 10.32 -22.47 -6.78
C ALA A 96 9.10 -21.66 -7.25
N GLU A 97 9.10 -21.22 -8.50
CA GLU A 97 8.02 -20.47 -9.12
C GLU A 97 6.74 -21.29 -9.21
N ALA A 98 6.85 -22.55 -9.65
CA ALA A 98 5.70 -23.45 -9.76
C ALA A 98 5.15 -23.82 -8.39
N HIS A 99 6.02 -24.02 -7.38
CA HIS A 99 5.59 -24.22 -5.99
C HIS A 99 4.85 -22.99 -5.44
N ALA A 100 5.36 -21.78 -5.66
CA ALA A 100 4.70 -20.54 -5.25
C ALA A 100 3.29 -20.44 -5.86
N LEU A 101 3.13 -20.80 -7.14
CA LEU A 101 1.83 -20.83 -7.80
C LEU A 101 0.90 -21.90 -7.18
N VAL A 102 1.42 -23.08 -6.82
CA VAL A 102 0.61 -24.10 -6.12
C VAL A 102 0.09 -23.57 -4.79
N HIS A 103 0.90 -22.84 -4.01
CA HIS A 103 0.43 -22.16 -2.80
C HIS A 103 -0.71 -21.17 -3.12
N LEU A 104 -0.56 -20.37 -4.18
CA LEU A 104 -1.54 -19.39 -4.60
C LEU A 104 -2.88 -20.03 -4.97
N LEU A 105 -2.85 -21.09 -5.78
CA LEU A 105 -4.04 -21.84 -6.20
C LEU A 105 -4.70 -22.59 -5.04
N SER A 106 -3.97 -22.87 -3.97
CA SER A 106 -4.50 -23.47 -2.74
C SER A 106 -5.12 -22.44 -1.78
N GLY A 107 -5.19 -21.16 -2.18
CA GLY A 107 -5.65 -20.06 -1.30
C GLY A 107 -4.66 -19.65 -0.21
N ARG A 108 -3.42 -20.17 -0.24
CA ARG A 108 -2.36 -19.85 0.72
C ARG A 108 -1.58 -18.63 0.24
N PHE A 109 -2.26 -17.50 0.17
CA PHE A 109 -1.75 -16.25 -0.42
C PHE A 109 -0.46 -15.77 0.22
N GLY A 110 -0.34 -15.85 1.55
CA GLY A 110 0.86 -15.42 2.24
C GLY A 110 2.08 -16.29 1.95
N GLU A 111 1.90 -17.60 1.84
CA GLU A 111 2.96 -18.54 1.45
C GLU A 111 3.39 -18.32 0.00
N ALA A 112 2.43 -18.10 -0.90
CA ALA A 112 2.71 -17.80 -2.30
C ALA A 112 3.54 -16.52 -2.46
N ALA A 113 3.15 -15.46 -1.76
CA ALA A 113 3.85 -14.17 -1.80
C ALA A 113 5.27 -14.27 -1.22
N ALA A 114 5.42 -14.90 -0.05
CA ALA A 114 6.73 -15.10 0.57
C ALA A 114 7.68 -15.92 -0.33
N ALA A 115 7.17 -16.96 -0.99
CA ALA A 115 7.96 -17.72 -1.96
C ALA A 115 8.31 -16.87 -3.20
N ALA A 116 7.36 -16.08 -3.69
CA ALA A 116 7.52 -15.26 -4.89
C ALA A 116 8.51 -14.10 -4.73
N GLU A 117 8.71 -13.58 -3.52
CA GLU A 117 9.69 -12.50 -3.27
C GLU A 117 11.11 -12.86 -3.73
N SER A 118 11.49 -14.13 -3.70
CA SER A 118 12.84 -14.57 -4.06
C SER A 118 13.17 -14.43 -5.57
N PHE A 119 12.15 -14.28 -6.42
CA PHE A 119 12.29 -14.20 -7.88
C PHE A 119 11.43 -13.10 -8.54
N THR A 120 10.61 -12.39 -7.77
CA THR A 120 9.76 -11.28 -8.21
C THR A 120 10.03 -10.06 -7.35
N ALA A 121 10.02 -8.87 -7.97
CA ALA A 121 10.20 -7.63 -7.23
C ALA A 121 9.07 -7.44 -6.19
N THR A 122 9.43 -7.30 -4.91
CA THR A 122 8.51 -7.08 -3.78
C THR A 122 7.50 -5.95 -4.07
N HIS A 123 7.92 -4.87 -4.72
CA HIS A 123 7.02 -3.76 -5.07
C HIS A 123 5.83 -4.20 -5.95
N GLY A 124 6.04 -5.13 -6.89
CA GLY A 124 4.97 -5.68 -7.72
C GLY A 124 3.98 -6.49 -6.88
N ILE A 125 4.48 -7.32 -5.97
CA ILE A 125 3.66 -8.12 -5.06
C ILE A 125 2.84 -7.20 -4.13
N LEU A 126 3.47 -6.19 -3.53
CA LEU A 126 2.80 -5.20 -2.66
C LEU A 126 1.65 -4.50 -3.38
N ARG A 127 1.84 -4.08 -4.65
CA ARG A 127 0.77 -3.44 -5.42
C ARG A 127 -0.44 -4.35 -5.64
N VAL A 128 -0.21 -5.64 -5.89
CA VAL A 128 -1.28 -6.62 -6.07
C VAL A 128 -2.03 -6.84 -4.75
N PHE A 129 -1.32 -7.02 -3.63
CA PHE A 129 -1.93 -7.19 -2.31
C PHE A 129 -2.75 -5.98 -1.88
N VAL A 130 -2.18 -4.78 -2.00
CA VAL A 130 -2.85 -3.53 -1.65
C VAL A 130 -4.06 -3.29 -2.55
N GLY A 131 -3.94 -3.55 -3.86
CA GLY A 131 -5.06 -3.44 -4.80
C GLY A 131 -6.22 -4.42 -4.50
N ALA A 132 -5.89 -5.63 -4.02
CA ALA A 132 -6.88 -6.63 -3.64
C ALA A 132 -7.73 -6.22 -2.42
N LEU A 133 -7.29 -5.25 -1.62
CA LEU A 133 -8.06 -4.79 -0.46
C LEU A 133 -9.37 -4.08 -0.83
N ARG A 134 -9.49 -3.52 -2.05
CA ARG A 134 -10.71 -2.82 -2.53
C ARG A 134 -11.28 -1.78 -1.53
N ILE A 135 -10.42 -1.12 -0.77
CA ILE A 135 -10.82 -0.11 0.21
C ILE A 135 -11.24 1.17 -0.54
N ALA A 136 -12.42 1.69 -0.21
CA ALA A 136 -12.91 2.95 -0.78
C ALA A 136 -12.12 4.13 -0.23
N SER A 137 -11.83 5.12 -1.08
CA SER A 137 -11.08 6.33 -0.71
C SER A 137 -9.76 6.00 0.00
N PHE A 138 -8.91 5.22 -0.68
CA PHE A 138 -7.64 4.72 -0.16
C PHE A 138 -6.48 5.08 -1.09
N ASP A 139 -5.38 5.59 -0.51
CA ASP A 139 -4.16 5.90 -1.26
C ASP A 139 -3.25 4.66 -1.36
N ASN A 140 -3.40 3.92 -2.46
CA ASN A 140 -2.60 2.73 -2.75
C ASN A 140 -1.11 3.02 -2.86
N ASP A 141 -0.74 4.15 -3.46
CA ASP A 141 0.65 4.47 -3.75
C ASP A 141 1.41 4.80 -2.47
N LEU A 142 0.80 5.53 -1.53
CA LEU A 142 1.38 5.77 -0.22
C LEU A 142 1.54 4.48 0.57
N ALA A 143 0.48 3.65 0.65
CA ALA A 143 0.54 2.41 1.41
C ALA A 143 1.67 1.50 0.88
N VAL A 144 1.78 1.34 -0.44
CA VAL A 144 2.87 0.57 -1.07
C VAL A 144 4.24 1.18 -0.76
N LYS A 145 4.39 2.52 -0.78
CA LYS A 145 5.66 3.19 -0.40
C LYS A 145 6.04 2.93 1.06
N MET A 146 5.09 3.01 1.97
CA MET A 146 5.31 2.74 3.41
C MET A 146 5.73 1.29 3.63
N LEU A 147 5.03 0.34 3.02
CA LEU A 147 5.35 -1.09 3.09
C LEU A 147 6.75 -1.37 2.51
N ALA A 148 7.09 -0.77 1.36
CA ALA A 148 8.41 -0.91 0.76
C ALA A 148 9.54 -0.32 1.63
N ALA A 149 9.23 0.69 2.44
CA ALA A 149 10.14 1.25 3.44
C ALA A 149 10.24 0.41 4.74
N GLY A 150 9.50 -0.70 4.84
CA GLY A 150 9.53 -1.61 5.99
C GLY A 150 8.58 -1.24 7.12
N GLN A 151 7.58 -0.38 6.88
CA GLN A 151 6.52 -0.13 7.84
C GLN A 151 5.59 -1.35 7.97
N GLU A 152 5.01 -1.54 9.16
CA GLU A 152 4.04 -2.60 9.42
C GLU A 152 2.76 -2.43 8.57
N PRO A 153 2.12 -3.52 8.10
CA PRO A 153 0.90 -3.45 7.28
C PRO A 153 -0.20 -2.59 7.89
N ALA A 154 -0.49 -2.79 9.18
CA ALA A 154 -1.52 -2.02 9.88
C ALA A 154 -1.24 -0.50 9.86
N ALA A 155 0.01 -0.07 9.97
CA ALA A 155 0.39 1.34 9.97
C ALA A 155 0.29 1.95 8.56
N ALA A 156 0.78 1.22 7.55
CA ALA A 156 0.71 1.64 6.15
C ALA A 156 -0.74 1.75 5.66
N LEU A 157 -1.58 0.76 5.97
CA LEU A 157 -3.00 0.77 5.59
C LEU A 157 -3.77 1.86 6.32
N ARG A 158 -3.53 2.09 7.61
CA ARG A 158 -4.13 3.21 8.35
C ARG A 158 -3.83 4.54 7.67
N SER A 159 -2.57 4.77 7.32
CA SER A 159 -2.15 6.01 6.66
C SER A 159 -2.78 6.18 5.28
N GLY A 160 -2.86 5.09 4.49
CA GLY A 160 -3.54 5.08 3.19
C GLY A 160 -5.04 5.37 3.29
N MET A 161 -5.73 4.87 4.34
CA MET A 161 -7.14 5.16 4.59
C MET A 161 -7.39 6.60 5.01
N ILE A 162 -6.52 7.15 5.88
CA ILE A 162 -6.62 8.55 6.30
C ILE A 162 -6.47 9.43 5.07
N LEU A 163 -5.38 9.28 4.32
CA LEU A 163 -5.08 10.16 3.20
C LEU A 163 -5.97 9.99 1.98
N GLY A 164 -6.47 8.78 1.71
CA GLY A 164 -7.35 8.57 0.57
C GLY A 164 -8.69 9.33 0.66
N LYS A 165 -9.18 9.61 1.88
CA LYS A 165 -10.34 10.51 2.12
C LYS A 165 -10.06 11.96 1.69
N TYR A 166 -8.80 12.34 1.71
CA TYR A 166 -8.33 13.69 1.43
C TYR A 166 -7.70 13.82 0.04
N SER A 167 -8.01 12.90 -0.89
CA SER A 167 -7.52 12.95 -2.28
C SER A 167 -7.84 14.25 -3.02
N TRP A 168 -8.83 15.02 -2.56
CA TRP A 168 -9.19 16.34 -3.09
C TRP A 168 -8.25 17.47 -2.62
N TRP A 169 -7.40 17.23 -1.60
CA TRP A 169 -6.48 18.24 -1.11
C TRP A 169 -5.48 18.67 -2.18
N PRO A 170 -5.01 19.93 -2.13
CA PRO A 170 -3.86 20.37 -2.89
C PRO A 170 -2.66 19.42 -2.76
N SER A 171 -2.01 19.12 -3.88
CA SER A 171 -0.89 18.16 -3.96
C SER A 171 0.26 18.45 -2.99
N TRP A 172 0.44 19.71 -2.60
CA TRP A 172 1.47 20.10 -1.64
C TRP A 172 1.13 19.72 -0.19
N LEU A 173 -0.16 19.70 0.20
CA LEU A 173 -0.60 19.21 1.51
C LEU A 173 -0.43 17.69 1.56
N LEU A 174 -0.86 16.99 0.51
CA LEU A 174 -0.67 15.55 0.36
C LEU A 174 0.80 15.17 0.48
N LYS A 175 1.71 15.96 -0.11
CA LYS A 175 3.16 15.76 0.03
C LYS A 175 3.63 15.85 1.49
N ILE A 176 3.25 16.91 2.22
CA ILE A 176 3.65 17.11 3.63
C ILE A 176 3.14 15.97 4.50
N VAL A 177 1.89 15.58 4.33
CA VAL A 177 1.29 14.51 5.13
C VAL A 177 1.89 13.16 4.78
N GLY A 178 2.17 12.90 3.50
CA GLY A 178 2.91 11.72 3.07
C GLY A 178 4.29 11.65 3.72
N GLU A 179 5.05 12.75 3.75
CA GLU A 179 6.36 12.81 4.41
C GLU A 179 6.25 12.53 5.92
N ARG A 180 5.26 13.11 6.61
CA ARG A 180 5.00 12.83 8.03
C ARG A 180 4.56 11.39 8.30
N ALA A 181 3.73 10.82 7.42
CA ALA A 181 3.31 9.42 7.50
C ALA A 181 4.50 8.47 7.37
N MET A 182 5.38 8.72 6.40
CA MET A 182 6.61 7.94 6.20
C MET A 182 7.55 8.02 7.41
N ALA A 183 7.60 9.18 8.08
CA ALA A 183 8.35 9.38 9.31
C ALA A 183 7.67 8.82 10.58
N GLY A 184 6.45 8.27 10.47
CA GLY A 184 5.71 7.72 11.60
C GLY A 184 5.20 8.76 12.61
N ILE A 185 5.14 10.04 12.20
CA ILE A 185 4.72 11.17 13.05
C ILE A 185 3.40 11.79 12.60
N LEU A 186 2.61 11.06 11.81
CA LEU A 186 1.29 11.50 11.39
C LEU A 186 0.26 11.26 12.51
N ASP A 187 -0.28 12.35 13.05
CA ASP A 187 -1.34 12.33 14.06
C ASP A 187 -2.61 13.06 13.57
N ASP A 188 -3.70 12.88 14.32
CA ASP A 188 -5.01 13.47 13.99
C ASP A 188 -4.97 15.01 14.04
N ALA A 189 -4.13 15.58 14.90
CA ALA A 189 -3.93 17.03 15.00
C ALA A 189 -3.33 17.61 13.72
N THR A 190 -2.33 16.94 13.15
CA THR A 190 -1.73 17.29 11.86
C THR A 190 -2.77 17.22 10.75
N VAL A 191 -3.57 16.15 10.70
CA VAL A 191 -4.63 15.98 9.69
C VAL A 191 -5.66 17.11 9.79
N ALA A 192 -6.13 17.45 10.99
CA ALA A 192 -7.09 18.54 11.20
C ALA A 192 -6.53 19.92 10.79
N ALA A 193 -5.25 20.16 11.06
CA ALA A 193 -4.57 21.37 10.62
C ALA A 193 -4.48 21.47 9.09
N MET A 194 -4.21 20.35 8.41
CA MET A 194 -4.13 20.32 6.94
C MET A 194 -5.51 20.53 6.33
N ASP A 195 -6.54 19.95 6.92
CA ASP A 195 -7.92 20.13 6.49
C ASP A 195 -8.33 21.61 6.57
N THR A 196 -7.98 22.27 7.68
CA THR A 196 -8.19 23.72 7.84
C THR A 196 -7.45 24.52 6.77
N CYS A 197 -6.21 24.15 6.42
CA CYS A 197 -5.46 24.80 5.35
C CYS A 197 -6.09 24.55 3.96
N ALA A 198 -6.65 23.37 3.72
CA ALA A 198 -7.30 23.01 2.46
C ALA A 198 -8.60 23.81 2.26
N TYR A 199 -9.41 23.98 3.30
CA TYR A 199 -10.64 24.77 3.26
C TYR A 199 -10.41 26.29 3.23
N ALA A 200 -9.24 26.76 3.66
CA ALA A 200 -8.95 28.19 3.73
C ALA A 200 -8.75 28.89 2.37
N GLU A 201 -8.81 28.16 1.25
CA GLU A 201 -8.66 28.68 -0.13
C GLU A 201 -7.47 29.64 -0.28
N LEU A 202 -6.30 29.23 0.24
CA LEU A 202 -5.11 30.06 0.28
C LEU A 202 -4.64 30.46 -1.12
N SER A 203 -4.31 31.73 -1.31
CA SER A 203 -3.64 32.19 -2.54
C SER A 203 -2.26 31.52 -2.70
N PRO A 204 -1.67 31.48 -3.90
CA PRO A 204 -0.34 30.87 -4.11
C PRO A 204 0.75 31.42 -3.20
N ALA A 205 0.68 32.71 -2.84
CA ALA A 205 1.63 33.33 -1.92
C ALA A 205 1.38 32.89 -0.47
N GLN A 206 0.12 32.81 -0.03
CA GLN A 206 -0.26 32.32 1.29
C GLN A 206 0.09 30.83 1.46
N ALA A 207 -0.14 30.01 0.44
CA ALA A 207 0.22 28.60 0.44
C ALA A 207 1.74 28.37 0.58
N ARG A 208 2.58 29.25 0.00
CA ARG A 208 4.04 29.20 0.19
C ARG A 208 4.43 29.49 1.65
N ILE A 209 3.77 30.44 2.29
CA ILE A 209 4.00 30.76 3.72
C ILE A 209 3.52 29.60 4.60
N ALA A 210 2.30 29.11 4.37
CA ALA A 210 1.74 27.96 5.09
C ALA A 210 2.68 26.74 5.02
N ARG A 211 3.23 26.43 3.83
CA ARG A 211 4.20 25.34 3.66
C ARG A 211 5.44 25.51 4.54
N ARG A 212 6.00 26.73 4.59
CA ARG A 212 7.19 27.04 5.39
C ARG A 212 6.92 26.97 6.90
N LEU A 213 5.75 27.43 7.32
CA LEU A 213 5.29 27.28 8.70
C LEU A 213 5.12 25.81 9.08
N LEU A 214 4.53 24.99 8.20
CA LEU A 214 4.32 23.56 8.44
C LEU A 214 5.60 22.72 8.45
N SER A 215 6.64 23.20 7.77
CA SER A 215 7.99 22.63 7.87
C SER A 215 8.73 23.03 9.14
N GLY A 216 8.16 23.89 9.99
CA GLY A 216 8.75 24.28 11.27
C GLY A 216 9.83 25.36 11.15
N GLU A 217 9.75 26.26 10.16
CA GLU A 217 10.74 27.35 10.03
C GLU A 217 10.61 28.36 11.19
N GLU A 218 11.49 28.24 12.18
CA GLU A 218 11.44 28.99 13.46
C GLU A 218 11.35 30.51 13.26
N THR A 219 12.20 31.07 12.39
CA THR A 219 12.22 32.52 12.12
C THR A 219 10.90 33.02 11.55
N LEU A 220 10.25 32.21 10.72
CA LEU A 220 8.95 32.54 10.15
C LEU A 220 7.83 32.36 11.17
N ILE A 221 7.91 31.33 12.01
CA ILE A 221 6.97 31.09 13.11
C ILE A 221 6.97 32.29 14.06
N ASP A 222 8.14 32.74 14.50
CA ASP A 222 8.28 33.88 15.42
C ASP A 222 7.76 35.17 14.78
N ALA A 223 8.18 35.46 13.55
CA ALA A 223 7.70 36.64 12.83
C ALA A 223 6.18 36.63 12.62
N SER A 224 5.60 35.46 12.33
CA SER A 224 4.15 35.28 12.16
C SER A 224 3.42 35.44 13.48
N ALA A 225 3.93 34.87 14.57
CA ALA A 225 3.36 34.99 15.91
C ALA A 225 3.36 36.44 16.40
N THR A 226 4.46 37.18 16.25
CA THR A 226 4.51 38.62 16.59
C THR A 226 3.51 39.44 15.78
N ARG A 227 3.31 39.10 14.50
CA ARG A 227 2.29 39.78 13.68
C ARG A 227 0.87 39.48 14.13
N LEU A 228 0.58 38.23 14.51
CA LEU A 228 -0.72 37.83 15.08
C LEU A 228 -1.00 38.58 16.39
N GLU A 229 -0.03 38.72 17.28
CA GLU A 229 -0.15 39.53 18.50
C GLU A 229 -0.49 40.99 18.19
N GLY A 230 0.20 41.59 17.19
CA GLY A 230 -0.08 42.95 16.74
C GLY A 230 -1.49 43.14 16.16
N LEU A 231 -2.14 42.07 15.71
CA LEU A 231 -3.52 42.06 15.21
C LEU A 231 -4.55 41.69 16.30
N GLY A 232 -4.12 41.44 17.54
CA GLY A 232 -4.98 41.04 18.65
C GLY A 232 -5.19 39.54 18.80
N GLU A 233 -4.58 38.71 17.96
CA GLU A 233 -4.71 37.25 17.94
C GLU A 233 -3.68 36.55 18.85
N SER A 234 -3.63 36.95 20.12
CA SER A 234 -2.59 36.51 21.06
C SER A 234 -2.63 35.00 21.36
N ASP A 235 -3.82 34.39 21.43
CA ASP A 235 -3.97 32.94 21.63
C ASP A 235 -3.44 32.15 20.43
N ALA A 236 -3.73 32.60 19.20
CA ALA A 236 -3.23 31.97 17.99
C ALA A 236 -1.70 32.09 17.86
N ALA A 237 -1.12 33.22 18.28
CA ALA A 237 0.32 33.43 18.32
C ALA A 237 1.01 32.45 19.29
N GLU A 238 0.47 32.29 20.50
CA GLU A 238 1.01 31.36 21.50
C GLU A 238 0.91 29.90 21.03
N LYS A 239 -0.20 29.52 20.40
CA LYS A 239 -0.40 28.21 19.78
C LYS A 239 0.61 27.96 18.66
N LEU A 240 0.81 28.92 17.77
CA LEU A 240 1.78 28.80 16.67
C LEU A 240 3.21 28.58 17.19
N ARG A 241 3.64 29.31 18.24
CA ARG A 241 4.95 29.11 18.88
C ARG A 241 5.11 27.76 19.55
N ARG A 242 4.02 27.21 20.08
CA ARG A 242 3.98 25.85 20.65
C ARG A 242 3.95 24.75 19.59
N GLY A 243 3.94 25.11 18.31
CA GLY A 243 3.90 24.16 17.20
C GLY A 243 2.49 23.62 16.89
N ASP A 244 1.44 24.28 17.38
CA ASP A 244 0.06 23.93 17.04
C ASP A 244 -0.23 24.30 15.58
N LEU A 245 -0.28 23.27 14.74
CA LEU A 245 -0.45 23.38 13.30
C LEU A 245 -1.82 23.94 12.91
N THR A 246 -2.82 23.93 13.79
CA THR A 246 -4.18 24.42 13.49
C THR A 246 -4.22 25.91 13.19
N THR A 247 -3.24 26.67 13.69
CA THR A 247 -3.15 28.13 13.52
C THR A 247 -2.49 28.57 12.21
N VAL A 248 -1.90 27.64 11.46
CA VAL A 248 -1.11 27.94 10.26
C VAL A 248 -1.94 28.60 9.17
N ALA A 249 -3.17 28.14 8.93
CA ALA A 249 -4.05 28.72 7.91
C ALA A 249 -4.36 30.19 8.21
N LEU A 250 -4.65 30.50 9.47
CA LEU A 250 -4.91 31.86 9.95
C LEU A 250 -3.66 32.74 9.79
N ALA A 251 -2.51 32.26 10.26
CA ALA A 251 -1.23 32.96 10.13
C ALA A 251 -0.92 33.27 8.66
N ALA A 252 -1.01 32.28 7.79
CA ALA A 252 -0.74 32.43 6.36
C ALA A 252 -1.65 33.46 5.69
N ARG A 253 -2.94 33.51 6.06
CA ARG A 253 -3.90 34.49 5.52
C ARG A 253 -3.56 35.92 5.93
N LEU A 254 -3.25 36.14 7.20
CA LEU A 254 -3.05 37.47 7.79
C LEU A 254 -1.69 38.10 7.49
N ILE A 255 -0.69 37.31 7.06
CA ILE A 255 0.64 37.83 6.71
C ILE A 255 0.62 38.58 5.35
N LEU A 256 -0.32 38.26 4.48
CA LEU A 256 -0.46 38.85 3.15
C LEU A 256 -1.73 39.69 2.96
N ALA A 257 -2.51 39.85 4.03
CA ALA A 257 -3.55 40.87 4.15
C ALA A 257 -2.92 42.19 4.61
#